data_AF-A0A357L8Z3-F1
#
_entry.id   AF-A0A357L8Z3-F1
#
_cell.length_a   1.000
_cell.length_b   1.000
_cell.length_c   1.000
_cell.angle_alpha   90.00
_cell.angle_beta   90.00
_cell.angle_gamma   90.00
#
_symmetry.space_group_name_H-M   'P 1'
#
loop_
_entity.id
_entity.type
_entity.pdbx_description
1 polymer ?
#
loop_
_entity_poly.entity_id
_entity_poly.type
_entity_poly.pdbx_seq_one_letter_code
_entity_poly.pdbx_strand_id
1 'polypeptide(L)'
;KEARLNRVGCFKFEPVKGASANDLPGAVPEDVKQERYHRFMTVQQAISADLLKGWIGREIDVLIDEVDGDGAIGRSYADAPEIDGAVILEGETCLRPGDMTRARVSGADEYDLWAERLEK
;
A
#
# COMPACT_ATOMS: atom_id res chain seq x y z
N LYS A 1 9.23 -12.89 4.68
CA LYS A 1 10.22 -12.30 5.63
C LYS A 1 11.58 -12.12 4.96
N GLU A 2 12.26 -13.17 4.52
CA GLU A 2 13.61 -13.09 3.93
C GLU A 2 13.70 -12.16 2.70
N ALA A 3 12.79 -12.33 1.74
CA ALA A 3 12.78 -11.53 0.51
C ALA A 3 12.40 -10.05 0.69
N ARG A 4 11.89 -9.65 1.87
CA ARG A 4 11.44 -8.29 2.19
C ARG A 4 10.66 -7.59 1.05
N LEU A 5 9.58 -8.20 0.61
CA LEU A 5 8.77 -7.68 -0.51
C LEU A 5 7.97 -6.44 -0.09
N ASN A 6 7.93 -5.42 -0.96
CA ASN A 6 7.23 -4.16 -0.71
C ASN A 6 5.70 -4.35 -0.63
N ARG A 7 5.10 -4.98 -1.66
CA ARG A 7 3.66 -5.17 -1.78
C ARG A 7 3.30 -6.63 -2.05
N VAL A 8 2.42 -7.18 -1.22
CA VAL A 8 1.99 -8.58 -1.35
C VAL A 8 0.54 -8.70 -0.93
N GLY A 9 -0.29 -9.22 -1.83
CA GLY A 9 -1.62 -9.73 -1.53
C GLY A 9 -1.59 -11.22 -1.19
N CYS A 10 -2.51 -11.65 -0.33
CA CYS A 10 -2.78 -13.05 -0.07
C CYS A 10 -4.27 -13.30 -0.27
N PHE A 11 -4.63 -14.45 -0.81
CA PHE A 11 -6.02 -14.84 -1.00
C PHE A 11 -6.23 -16.25 -0.49
N LYS A 12 -7.33 -16.46 0.23
CA LYS A 12 -7.73 -17.81 0.64
C LYS A 12 -8.17 -18.60 -0.60
N PHE A 13 -7.87 -19.89 -0.60
CA PHE A 13 -8.35 -20.77 -1.66
C PHE A 13 -9.87 -20.94 -1.57
N GLU A 14 -10.53 -20.71 -2.70
CA GLU A 14 -11.96 -20.91 -2.91
C GLU A 14 -12.18 -21.98 -4.00
N PRO A 15 -12.93 -23.07 -3.72
CA PRO A 15 -13.13 -24.16 -4.67
C PRO A 15 -14.17 -23.78 -5.73
N VAL A 16 -13.77 -22.94 -6.69
CA VAL A 16 -14.64 -22.53 -7.80
C VAL A 16 -15.02 -23.77 -8.64
N LYS A 17 -16.31 -23.87 -9.00
CA LYS A 17 -16.83 -25.00 -9.77
C LYS A 17 -16.04 -25.19 -11.07
N GLY A 18 -15.54 -26.40 -11.28
CA GLY A 18 -14.78 -26.78 -12.48
C GLY A 18 -13.27 -26.52 -12.41
N ALA A 19 -12.76 -25.95 -11.32
CA ALA A 19 -11.32 -25.78 -11.13
C ALA A 19 -10.64 -27.13 -10.83
N SER A 20 -9.58 -27.48 -11.58
CA SER A 20 -8.78 -28.71 -11.35
C SER A 20 -8.12 -28.76 -9.97
N ALA A 21 -7.94 -27.61 -9.32
CA ALA A 21 -7.42 -27.54 -7.96
C ALA A 21 -8.35 -28.22 -6.93
N ASN A 22 -9.63 -28.41 -7.25
CA ASN A 22 -10.59 -29.10 -6.40
C ASN A 22 -10.29 -30.60 -6.25
N ASP A 23 -9.57 -31.19 -7.21
CA ASP A 23 -9.21 -32.61 -7.19
C ASP A 23 -7.96 -32.89 -6.33
N LEU A 24 -7.27 -31.84 -5.85
CA LEU A 24 -6.10 -31.99 -5.00
C LEU A 24 -6.51 -32.41 -3.57
N PRO A 25 -5.88 -33.45 -3.00
CA PRO A 25 -6.13 -33.84 -1.62
C PRO A 25 -5.55 -32.81 -0.64
N GLY A 26 -6.03 -32.82 0.62
CA GLY A 26 -5.48 -31.99 1.69
C GLY A 26 -6.13 -30.60 1.84
N ALA A 27 -7.36 -30.43 1.34
CA ALA A 27 -8.16 -29.26 1.65
C ALA A 27 -8.30 -29.09 3.18
N VAL A 28 -8.01 -27.89 3.67
CA VAL A 28 -8.14 -27.55 5.09
C VAL A 28 -9.48 -26.86 5.35
N PRO A 29 -10.04 -26.99 6.57
CA PRO A 29 -11.26 -26.28 6.91
C PRO A 29 -11.06 -24.75 6.91
N GLU A 30 -12.17 -24.01 6.84
CA GLU A 30 -12.15 -22.57 6.59
C GLU A 30 -11.50 -21.75 7.72
N ASP A 31 -11.64 -22.19 8.96
CA ASP A 31 -11.00 -21.60 10.14
C ASP A 31 -9.46 -21.64 10.03
N VAL A 32 -8.91 -22.75 9.55
CA VAL A 32 -7.47 -22.90 9.29
C VAL A 32 -7.02 -21.97 8.15
N LYS A 33 -7.82 -21.80 7.10
CA LYS A 33 -7.51 -20.83 6.04
C LYS A 33 -7.50 -19.39 6.57
N GLN A 34 -8.49 -19.06 7.40
CA GLN A 34 -8.62 -17.73 8.00
C GLN A 34 -7.45 -17.43 8.95
N GLU A 35 -7.07 -18.37 9.81
CA GLU A 35 -5.92 -18.26 10.71
C GLU A 35 -4.62 -18.02 9.92
N ARG A 36 -4.40 -18.81 8.86
CA ARG A 36 -3.21 -18.67 8.01
C ARG A 36 -3.18 -17.35 7.25
N TYR A 37 -4.32 -16.92 6.71
CA TYR A 37 -4.46 -15.63 6.03
C TYR A 37 -4.09 -14.48 6.96
N HIS A 38 -4.67 -14.42 8.16
CA HIS A 38 -4.34 -13.39 9.14
C HIS A 38 -2.86 -13.43 9.53
N ARG A 39 -2.34 -14.62 9.87
CA ARG A 39 -0.93 -14.77 10.24
C ARG A 39 0.01 -14.31 9.12
N PHE A 40 -0.32 -14.60 7.87
CA PHE A 40 0.44 -14.13 6.71
C PHE A 40 0.37 -12.61 6.56
N MET A 41 -0.84 -12.05 6.54
CA MET A 41 -1.05 -10.62 6.32
C MET A 41 -0.46 -9.77 7.46
N THR A 42 -0.56 -10.20 8.72
CA THR A 42 0.09 -9.52 9.85
C THR A 42 1.62 -9.46 9.67
N VAL A 43 2.23 -10.55 9.21
CA VAL A 43 3.67 -10.57 8.93
C VAL A 43 4.03 -9.64 7.78
N GLN A 44 3.25 -9.65 6.70
CA GLN A 44 3.51 -8.79 5.55
C GLN A 44 3.32 -7.31 5.89
N GLN A 45 2.27 -6.97 6.64
CA GLN A 45 1.97 -5.63 7.10
C GLN A 45 3.16 -5.04 7.89
N ALA A 46 3.75 -5.82 8.80
CA ALA A 46 4.94 -5.39 9.53
C ALA A 46 6.16 -5.16 8.60
N ILE A 47 6.33 -5.99 7.58
CA ILE A 47 7.40 -5.81 6.58
C ILE A 47 7.18 -4.52 5.77
N SER A 48 5.95 -4.26 5.35
CA SER A 48 5.58 -3.05 4.60
C SER A 48 5.86 -1.79 5.43
N ALA A 49 5.40 -1.76 6.68
CA ALA A 49 5.65 -0.66 7.61
C ALA A 49 7.16 -0.40 7.81
N ASP A 50 7.97 -1.44 8.00
CA ASP A 50 9.42 -1.31 8.13
C ASP A 50 10.08 -0.72 6.86
N LEU A 51 9.60 -1.12 5.68
CA LEU A 51 10.14 -0.64 4.41
C LEU A 51 9.75 0.82 4.17
N LEU A 52 8.49 1.19 4.42
CA LEU A 52 7.99 2.56 4.27
C LEU A 52 8.61 3.52 5.28
N LYS A 53 8.89 3.09 6.51
CA LYS A 53 9.69 3.89 7.47
C LYS A 53 11.05 4.32 6.90
N GLY A 54 11.66 3.49 6.04
CA GLY A 54 12.90 3.82 5.35
C GLY A 54 12.80 4.97 4.34
N TRP A 55 11.58 5.44 4.03
CA TRP A 55 11.31 6.57 3.15
C TRP A 55 11.25 7.91 3.89
N ILE A 56 11.03 7.90 5.20
CA ILE A 56 10.99 9.13 6.00
C ILE A 56 12.28 9.94 5.80
N GLY A 57 12.13 11.23 5.51
CA GLY A 57 13.21 12.16 5.21
C GLY A 57 13.64 12.20 3.73
N ARG A 58 13.16 11.29 2.88
CA ARG A 58 13.45 11.33 1.45
C ARG A 58 12.59 12.38 0.75
N GLU A 59 13.14 12.96 -0.30
CA GLU A 59 12.39 13.77 -1.25
C GLU A 59 11.94 12.91 -2.42
N ILE A 60 10.66 12.97 -2.73
CA ILE A 60 10.03 12.18 -3.80
C ILE A 60 9.20 13.09 -4.68
N ASP A 61 9.04 12.67 -5.94
CA ASP A 61 8.02 13.24 -6.83
C ASP A 61 6.68 12.55 -6.55
N VAL A 62 5.63 13.35 -6.40
CA VAL A 62 4.26 12.93 -6.10
C VAL A 62 3.35 13.40 -7.23
N LEU A 63 2.68 12.44 -7.87
CA LEU A 63 1.61 12.72 -8.82
C LEU A 63 0.31 12.86 -8.04
N ILE A 64 -0.38 13.99 -8.19
CA ILE A 64 -1.64 14.28 -7.49
C ILE A 64 -2.81 13.60 -8.20
N ASP A 65 -3.60 12.83 -7.45
CA ASP A 65 -4.81 12.17 -7.95
C ASP A 65 -6.08 12.93 -7.56
N GLU A 66 -6.13 13.43 -6.32
CA GLU A 66 -7.30 14.10 -5.75
C GLU A 66 -6.87 15.26 -4.86
N VAL A 67 -7.70 16.30 -4.81
CA VAL A 67 -7.53 17.45 -3.91
C VAL A 67 -8.91 17.83 -3.38
N ASP A 68 -9.02 17.97 -2.07
CA ASP A 68 -10.24 18.36 -1.37
C ASP A 68 -9.99 19.49 -0.35
N GLY A 69 -10.89 19.67 0.61
CA GLY A 69 -10.79 20.70 1.64
C GLY A 69 -9.73 20.43 2.71
N ASP A 70 -9.27 19.18 2.84
CA ASP A 70 -8.35 18.74 3.88
C ASP A 70 -6.91 18.62 3.35
N GLY A 71 -6.73 18.43 2.03
CA GLY A 71 -5.42 18.46 1.39
C GLY A 71 -5.40 17.81 0.01
N ALA A 72 -4.24 17.29 -0.37
CA ALA A 72 -4.04 16.55 -1.61
C ALA A 72 -3.68 15.09 -1.32
N ILE A 73 -4.25 14.19 -2.13
CA ILE A 73 -3.90 12.77 -2.17
C ILE A 73 -3.20 12.51 -3.49
N GLY A 74 -2.06 11.86 -3.42
CA GLY A 74 -1.28 11.48 -4.58
C GLY A 74 -0.60 10.14 -4.39
N ARG A 75 0.38 9.89 -5.24
CA ARG A 75 1.04 8.59 -5.39
C ARG A 75 2.49 8.78 -5.80
N SER A 76 3.37 7.95 -5.27
CA SER A 76 4.76 7.92 -5.71
C SER A 76 4.91 7.06 -6.97
N TYR A 77 6.11 7.06 -7.56
CA TYR A 77 6.43 6.16 -8.66
C TYR A 77 6.32 4.67 -8.30
N ALA A 78 6.35 4.33 -7.02
CA ALA A 78 6.31 2.96 -6.53
C ALA A 78 4.87 2.42 -6.40
N ASP A 79 3.86 3.26 -6.60
CA ASP A 79 2.48 2.94 -6.32
C ASP A 79 1.67 2.77 -7.60
N ALA A 80 0.73 1.83 -7.63
CA ALA A 80 -0.31 1.70 -8.65
C ALA A 80 -1.61 2.41 -8.22
N PRO A 81 -2.37 3.04 -9.14
CA PRO A 81 -3.59 3.74 -8.76
C PRO A 81 -4.62 2.75 -8.20
N GLU A 82 -5.37 3.16 -7.18
CA GLU A 82 -6.48 2.41 -6.54
C GLU A 82 -6.14 1.08 -5.84
N ILE A 83 -4.98 0.50 -6.11
CA ILE A 83 -4.58 -0.83 -5.61
C ILE A 83 -3.60 -0.72 -4.45
N ASP A 84 -2.75 0.30 -4.49
CA ASP A 84 -1.62 0.49 -3.61
C ASP A 84 -1.85 1.65 -2.64
N GLY A 85 -0.85 1.97 -1.82
CA GLY A 85 -0.91 3.07 -0.85
C GLY A 85 -0.78 4.45 -1.49
N ALA A 86 -1.15 5.46 -0.73
CA ALA A 86 -1.17 6.86 -1.12
C ALA A 86 -0.05 7.67 -0.45
N VAL A 87 0.23 8.82 -1.04
CA VAL A 87 1.04 9.90 -0.44
C VAL A 87 0.09 11.04 -0.10
N ILE A 88 -0.02 11.35 1.18
CA ILE A 88 -0.93 12.36 1.72
C ILE A 88 -0.15 13.66 1.96
N LEU A 89 -0.64 14.75 1.37
CA LEU A 89 -0.14 16.11 1.62
C LEU A 89 -1.25 16.93 2.30
N GLU A 90 -1.22 16.93 3.64
CA GLU A 90 -2.22 17.66 4.45
C GLU A 90 -2.14 19.17 4.22
N GLY A 91 -3.28 19.82 4.06
CA GLY A 91 -3.39 21.27 3.85
C GLY A 91 -3.04 21.77 2.44
N GLU A 92 -2.54 20.93 1.54
CA GLU A 92 -2.16 21.29 0.17
C GLU A 92 -3.36 21.38 -0.77
N THR A 93 -4.21 22.38 -0.54
CA THR A 93 -5.48 22.58 -1.29
C THR A 93 -5.31 23.37 -2.60
N CYS A 94 -4.12 23.89 -2.88
CA CYS A 94 -3.83 24.69 -4.07
C CYS A 94 -3.40 23.88 -5.31
N LEU A 95 -3.22 22.57 -5.15
CA LEU A 95 -2.85 21.64 -6.21
C LEU A 95 -4.07 21.22 -7.03
N ARG A 96 -3.83 20.53 -8.15
CA ARG A 96 -4.89 19.92 -8.96
C ARG A 96 -4.51 18.49 -9.35
N PRO A 97 -5.49 17.60 -9.56
CA PRO A 97 -5.25 16.29 -10.16
C PRO A 97 -4.42 16.38 -11.44
N GLY A 98 -3.42 15.52 -11.56
CA GLY A 98 -2.45 15.49 -12.65
C GLY A 98 -1.23 16.39 -12.46
N ASP A 99 -1.21 17.27 -11.46
CA ASP A 99 0.00 18.03 -11.12
C ASP A 99 1.09 17.09 -10.57
N MET A 100 2.35 17.36 -10.92
CA MET A 100 3.51 16.69 -10.33
C MET A 100 4.20 17.66 -9.37
N THR A 101 4.36 17.25 -8.11
CA THR A 101 5.02 18.08 -7.09
C THR A 101 6.12 17.32 -6.37
N ARG A 102 7.08 18.05 -5.80
CA ARG A 102 8.15 17.46 -5.00
C ARG A 102 7.82 17.63 -3.53
N ALA A 103 7.91 16.56 -2.76
CA ALA A 103 7.58 16.55 -1.35
C ALA A 103 8.61 15.76 -0.56
N ARG A 104 8.79 16.12 0.71
CA ARG A 104 9.62 15.38 1.66
C ARG A 104 8.73 14.52 2.54
N VAL A 105 8.99 13.21 2.54
CA VAL A 105 8.25 12.26 3.38
C VAL A 105 8.52 12.58 4.86
N SER A 106 7.47 12.89 5.61
CA SER A 106 7.51 13.21 7.04
C SER A 106 7.02 12.04 7.90
N GLY A 107 6.18 11.16 7.35
CA GLY A 107 5.60 10.03 8.06
C GLY A 107 5.32 8.84 7.14
N ALA A 108 5.14 7.67 7.76
CA ALA A 108 4.80 6.44 7.09
C ALA A 108 4.05 5.52 8.07
N ASP A 109 3.03 4.81 7.58
CA ASP A 109 2.38 3.73 8.30
C ASP A 109 2.57 2.38 7.57
N GLU A 110 1.65 1.44 7.73
CA GLU A 110 1.72 0.15 7.08
C GLU A 110 1.64 0.19 5.55
N TYR A 111 0.95 1.16 4.95
CA TYR A 111 0.71 1.22 3.51
C TYR A 111 0.89 2.60 2.89
N ASP A 112 0.70 3.67 3.67
CA ASP A 112 0.62 5.05 3.23
C ASP A 112 1.81 5.89 3.74
N LEU A 113 2.04 6.98 3.02
CA LEU A 113 3.06 7.98 3.34
C LEU A 113 2.42 9.34 3.60
N TRP A 114 3.00 10.10 4.52
CA TRP A 114 2.72 11.52 4.69
C TRP A 114 3.93 12.31 4.23
N ALA A 115 3.69 13.40 3.51
CA ALA A 115 4.75 14.24 2.98
C ALA A 115 4.40 15.73 3.03
N GLU A 116 5.43 16.55 3.25
CA GLU A 116 5.35 18.00 3.21
C GLU A 116 5.84 18.49 1.85
N ARG A 117 5.04 19.31 1.16
CA ARG A 117 5.41 19.86 -0.14
C ARG A 117 6.62 20.77 0.00
N LEU A 118 7.57 20.64 -0.93
CA LEU A 118 8.71 21.54 -1.01
C LEU A 118 8.35 22.73 -1.89
N GLU A 119 8.24 23.91 -1.29
CA GLU A 119 8.16 25.16 -2.05
C GLU A 119 9.48 25.40 -2.79
N LYS A 120 9.39 25.89 -4.03
CA LYS A 120 10.56 26.35 -4.79
C LYS A 120 10.95 27.76 -4.40
#